data_AF-A0A8J6ZBC8-F1
#
_entry.id   AF-A0A8J6ZBC8-F1
#
_cell.length_a   1.000
_cell.length_b   1.000
_cell.length_c   1.000
_cell.angle_alpha   90.00
_cell.angle_beta   90.00
_cell.angle_gamma   90.00
#
_symmetry.space_group_name_H-M   'P 1'
#
loop_
_entity.id
_entity.type
_entity.pdbx_description
1 polymer ?
#
loop_
_entity_poly.entity_id
_entity_poly.type
_entity_poly.pdbx_seq_one_letter_code
_entity_poly.pdbx_strand_id
1 'polypeptide(L)'
;MNKLAKLTIFSGVLCPLVVVGVIATTAKAQPQSAQEPLFTPNVQMKIQRTSGTCPQTVGLWWIGLPYEGGAEHTVAADTRAFADTTQLVASKSKLFVEFVSPLRSNYASCVGQTQGQEHPFYNVQFKNKKAYFRVDLRKVNAPAQLITYKSVVASRPYVRWAIAD
;
A
#
# COMPACT_ATOMS: atom_id res chain seq x y z
N MET A 1 25.93 26.93 -81.11
CA MET A 1 25.06 27.70 -82.03
C MET A 1 23.71 27.90 -81.36
N ASN A 2 23.39 29.16 -81.03
CA ASN A 2 22.07 29.84 -81.06
C ASN A 2 20.87 29.13 -80.38
N LYS A 3 20.10 29.73 -79.45
CA LYS A 3 19.49 31.06 -79.49
C LYS A 3 19.04 31.54 -78.09
N LEU A 4 18.99 32.87 -77.98
CA LEU A 4 18.42 33.70 -76.93
C LEU A 4 16.92 33.51 -76.68
N ALA A 5 16.57 33.71 -75.40
CA ALA A 5 15.49 34.52 -74.82
C ALA A 5 14.03 34.30 -75.22
N LYS A 6 13.19 34.14 -74.19
CA LYS A 6 11.98 34.97 -74.00
C LYS A 6 11.68 35.12 -72.50
N LEU A 7 11.67 36.38 -72.06
CA LEU A 7 11.25 36.84 -70.74
C LEU A 7 9.89 37.52 -70.93
N THR A 8 8.87 37.09 -70.19
CA THR A 8 7.58 37.81 -70.03
C THR A 8 7.03 37.44 -68.65
N ILE A 9 7.34 38.23 -67.63
CA ILE A 9 6.48 39.27 -67.00
C ILE A 9 5.38 38.68 -66.09
N PHE A 10 5.62 38.90 -64.79
CA PHE A 10 4.70 39.26 -63.70
C PHE A 10 3.31 38.60 -63.61
N SER A 11 3.03 37.94 -62.48
CA SER A 11 2.27 38.55 -61.37
C SER A 11 1.88 37.52 -60.32
N GLY A 12 2.11 37.86 -59.04
CA GLY A 12 1.26 37.54 -57.90
C GLY A 12 1.01 36.07 -57.56
N VAL A 13 1.56 35.63 -56.43
CA VAL A 13 0.81 35.41 -55.18
C VAL A 13 1.83 35.05 -54.09
N LEU A 14 1.88 35.87 -53.03
CA LEU A 14 2.59 35.55 -51.80
C LEU A 14 2.03 34.23 -51.24
N CYS A 15 2.86 33.20 -51.20
CA CYS A 15 2.57 31.97 -50.48
C CYS A 15 3.08 32.16 -49.03
N PRO A 16 2.21 32.30 -48.01
CA PRO A 16 2.68 32.37 -46.64
C PRO A 16 3.22 30.99 -46.24
N LEU A 17 4.48 30.97 -45.82
CA LEU A 17 5.13 29.85 -45.15
C LEU A 17 4.29 29.39 -43.95
N VAL A 18 3.70 28.20 -44.06
CA VAL A 18 3.15 27.49 -42.89
C VAL A 18 4.32 26.86 -42.16
N VAL A 19 4.78 27.53 -41.10
CA VAL A 19 5.72 26.95 -40.14
C VAL A 19 4.98 25.86 -39.37
N VAL A 20 5.21 24.60 -39.71
CA VAL A 20 4.75 23.45 -38.95
C VAL A 20 5.63 23.34 -37.71
N GLY A 21 5.20 23.98 -36.61
CA GLY A 21 5.81 23.80 -35.29
C GLY A 21 5.46 22.42 -34.76
N VAL A 22 6.44 21.53 -34.66
CA VAL A 22 6.29 20.22 -34.02
C VAL A 22 6.23 20.45 -32.51
N ILE A 23 5.04 20.45 -31.92
CA ILE A 23 4.87 20.51 -30.48
C ILE A 23 5.20 19.13 -29.90
N ALA A 24 6.46 18.93 -29.51
CA ALA A 24 6.86 17.79 -28.70
C ALA A 24 6.20 17.93 -27.31
N THR A 25 5.09 17.21 -27.10
CA THR A 25 4.44 17.11 -25.80
C THR A 25 5.28 16.19 -24.91
N THR A 26 6.18 16.76 -24.11
CA THR A 26 6.76 16.04 -22.97
C THR A 26 5.65 15.87 -21.93
N ALA A 27 4.95 14.73 -21.99
CA ALA A 27 4.05 14.32 -20.92
C ALA A 27 4.89 14.04 -19.66
N LYS A 28 4.95 15.02 -18.74
CA LYS A 28 5.45 14.77 -17.39
C LYS A 28 4.46 13.82 -16.73
N ALA A 29 4.88 12.58 -16.47
CA ALA A 29 4.14 11.68 -15.60
C ALA A 29 3.95 12.38 -14.25
N GLN A 30 2.71 12.77 -13.96
CA GLN A 30 2.35 13.37 -12.70
C GLN A 30 2.64 12.32 -11.61
N PRO A 31 3.33 12.67 -10.51
CA PRO A 31 3.48 11.75 -9.39
C PRO A 31 2.10 11.30 -8.97
N GLN A 32 1.82 10.01 -9.09
CA GLN A 32 0.60 9.41 -8.58
C GLN A 32 0.61 9.69 -7.08
N SER A 33 -0.22 10.66 -6.65
CA SER A 33 -0.36 10.99 -5.24
C SER A 33 -0.64 9.69 -4.51
N ALA A 34 0.14 9.43 -3.45
CA ALA A 34 -0.13 8.30 -2.60
C ALA A 34 -1.58 8.43 -2.14
N GLN A 35 -2.46 7.58 -2.67
CA GLN A 35 -3.88 7.59 -2.33
C GLN A 35 -3.98 7.46 -0.82
N GLU A 36 -4.28 8.57 -0.14
CA GLU A 36 -4.62 8.51 1.25
C GLU A 36 -5.91 7.69 1.36
N PRO A 37 -5.97 6.70 2.26
CA PRO A 37 -7.17 5.91 2.43
C PRO A 37 -8.33 6.87 2.76
N LEU A 38 -9.45 6.68 2.07
CA LEU A 38 -10.65 7.54 2.18
C LEU A 38 -11.21 7.63 3.62
N PHE A 39 -10.76 6.75 4.52
CA PHE A 39 -11.13 6.72 5.93
C PHE A 39 -9.93 6.36 6.82
N THR A 40 -9.86 6.97 8.00
CA THR A 40 -8.89 6.64 9.05
C THR A 40 -9.08 5.20 9.56
N PRO A 41 -8.04 4.56 10.12
CA PRO A 41 -8.18 3.25 10.76
C PRO A 41 -9.25 3.30 11.87
N ASN A 42 -10.16 2.31 11.91
CA ASN A 42 -11.23 2.23 12.91
C ASN A 42 -10.80 1.54 14.21
N VAL A 43 -9.63 0.91 14.24
CA VAL A 43 -9.03 0.30 15.42
C VAL A 43 -7.65 0.91 15.65
N GLN A 44 -7.38 1.34 16.88
CA GLN A 44 -6.10 1.94 17.28
C GLN A 44 -5.45 1.09 18.37
N MET A 45 -4.39 0.37 18.01
CA MET A 45 -3.68 -0.49 18.95
C MET A 45 -2.56 0.29 19.62
N LYS A 46 -2.56 0.37 20.96
CA LYS A 46 -1.48 0.99 21.71
C LYS A 46 -0.21 0.16 21.63
N ILE A 47 0.95 0.81 21.55
CA ILE A 47 2.24 0.12 21.61
C ILE A 47 2.80 0.21 23.02
N GLN A 48 3.01 -0.96 23.62
CA GLN A 48 3.83 -1.11 24.81
C GLN A 48 5.30 -1.12 24.40
N ARG A 49 5.94 0.03 24.58
CA ARG A 49 7.37 0.21 24.35
C ARG A 49 8.18 -0.45 25.46
N THR A 50 9.20 -1.22 25.07
CA THR A 50 10.25 -1.72 25.96
C THR A 50 11.47 -0.81 25.92
N SER A 51 11.92 -0.40 24.72
CA SER A 51 13.06 0.53 24.55
C SER A 51 13.04 1.24 23.19
N GLY A 52 13.92 2.25 23.05
CA GLY A 52 14.09 3.01 21.81
C GLY A 52 12.98 4.03 21.53
N THR A 53 12.87 4.45 20.28
CA THR A 53 11.82 5.36 19.79
C THR A 53 10.78 4.55 19.05
N CYS A 54 9.55 4.49 19.58
CA CYS A 54 8.45 3.72 19.01
C CYS A 54 7.25 4.61 18.68
N PRO A 55 6.43 4.24 17.67
CA PRO A 55 5.13 4.87 17.49
C PRO A 55 4.26 4.61 18.73
N GLN A 56 3.39 5.56 19.08
CA GLN A 56 2.48 5.41 20.22
C GLN A 56 1.35 4.40 19.93
N THR A 57 0.89 4.36 18.68
CA THR A 57 -0.17 3.48 18.22
C THR A 57 0.13 2.91 16.84
N VAL A 58 -0.56 1.83 16.50
CA VAL A 58 -0.69 1.31 15.13
C VAL A 58 -2.16 1.25 14.79
N GLY A 59 -2.54 1.87 13.67
CA GLY A 59 -3.90 1.80 13.17
C GLY A 59 -4.17 0.50 12.43
N LEU A 60 -5.39 -0.01 12.54
CA LEU A 60 -5.89 -1.18 11.86
C LEU A 60 -7.27 -0.84 11.27
N TRP A 61 -7.45 -1.06 9.98
CA TRP A 61 -8.79 -1.18 9.40
C TRP A 61 -9.27 -2.59 9.66
N TRP A 62 -10.36 -2.75 10.39
CA TRP A 62 -11.01 -4.05 10.62
C TRP A 62 -12.46 -4.00 10.19
N ILE A 63 -12.82 -4.87 9.27
CA ILE A 63 -14.17 -5.01 8.71
C ILE A 63 -14.63 -6.44 8.94
N GLY A 64 -15.84 -6.61 9.45
CA GLY A 64 -16.55 -7.89 9.53
C GLY A 64 -17.80 -7.87 8.67
N LEU A 65 -18.03 -8.93 7.91
CA LEU A 65 -19.20 -9.13 7.06
C LEU A 65 -19.88 -10.44 7.47
N PRO A 66 -21.00 -10.39 8.20
CA PRO A 66 -21.71 -11.58 8.62
C PRO A 66 -22.45 -12.23 7.44
N TYR A 67 -22.64 -13.55 7.52
CA TYR A 67 -23.51 -14.34 6.65
C TYR A 67 -24.15 -15.48 7.46
N GLU A 68 -25.10 -16.19 6.88
CA GLU A 68 -25.72 -17.34 7.56
C GLU A 68 -24.68 -18.41 7.86
N GLY A 69 -24.54 -18.78 9.14
CA GLY A 69 -23.54 -19.75 9.61
C GLY A 69 -22.11 -19.18 9.77
N GLY A 70 -21.88 -17.86 9.70
CA GLY A 70 -20.53 -17.35 9.95
C GLY A 70 -20.27 -15.88 9.64
N ALA A 71 -19.00 -15.56 9.38
CA ALA A 71 -18.57 -14.22 9.00
C ALA A 71 -17.24 -14.24 8.25
N GLU A 72 -17.07 -13.27 7.35
CA GLU A 72 -15.78 -12.91 6.78
C GLU A 72 -15.21 -11.71 7.53
N HIS A 73 -13.93 -11.77 7.88
CA HIS A 73 -13.22 -10.66 8.47
C HIS A 73 -12.06 -10.25 7.57
N THR A 74 -11.83 -8.95 7.49
CA THR A 74 -10.71 -8.35 6.77
C THR A 74 -9.98 -7.39 7.68
N VAL A 75 -8.65 -7.49 7.72
CA VAL A 75 -7.78 -6.53 8.39
C VAL A 75 -6.71 -5.96 7.47
N ALA A 76 -6.43 -4.66 7.61
CA ALA A 76 -5.31 -4.00 6.97
C ALA A 76 -4.59 -3.07 7.95
N ALA A 77 -3.25 -3.19 8.05
CA ALA A 77 -2.47 -2.41 9.02
C ALA A 77 -2.01 -1.06 8.44
N ASP A 78 -2.12 0.03 9.21
CA ASP A 78 -1.45 1.30 8.87
C ASP A 78 0.00 1.32 9.33
N THR A 79 0.89 1.01 8.39
CA THR A 79 2.34 0.96 8.62
C THR A 79 3.06 2.25 8.24
N ARG A 80 2.38 3.19 7.55
CA ARG A 80 3.00 4.35 6.90
C ARG A 80 3.62 5.34 7.88
N ALA A 81 3.23 5.29 9.15
CA ALA A 81 3.84 6.12 10.17
C ALA A 81 5.31 5.73 10.41
N PHE A 82 5.66 4.44 10.27
CA PHE A 82 6.97 3.91 10.72
C PHE A 82 7.70 3.02 9.71
N ALA A 83 7.10 2.69 8.57
CA ALA A 83 7.73 1.91 7.50
C ALA A 83 7.25 2.35 6.11
N ASP A 84 8.13 2.21 5.11
CA ASP A 84 7.82 2.53 3.70
C ASP A 84 7.39 1.31 2.89
N THR A 85 7.85 0.13 3.30
CA THR A 85 7.64 -1.12 2.58
C THR A 85 7.22 -2.23 3.54
N THR A 86 6.54 -3.21 2.98
CA THR A 86 6.06 -4.40 3.69
C THR A 86 6.24 -5.60 2.78
N GLN A 87 6.63 -6.72 3.35
CA GLN A 87 6.73 -8.00 2.65
C GLN A 87 5.92 -9.06 3.40
N LEU A 88 5.24 -9.91 2.64
CA LEU A 88 4.63 -11.12 3.19
C LEU A 88 5.72 -12.15 3.49
N VAL A 89 5.74 -12.69 4.71
CA VAL A 89 6.62 -13.80 5.08
C VAL A 89 6.01 -15.09 4.52
N ALA A 90 6.80 -15.83 3.74
CA ALA A 90 6.34 -17.05 3.08
C ALA A 90 5.84 -18.08 4.12
N SER A 91 4.59 -18.51 3.97
CA SER A 91 3.98 -19.51 4.85
C SER A 91 2.84 -20.24 4.12
N LYS A 92 2.82 -21.57 4.23
CA LYS A 92 1.71 -22.41 3.73
C LYS A 92 0.54 -22.51 4.72
N SER A 93 0.68 -21.95 5.93
CA SER A 93 -0.38 -22.00 6.93
C SER A 93 -1.60 -21.19 6.49
N LYS A 94 -2.78 -21.76 6.78
CA LYS A 94 -4.08 -21.09 6.68
C LYS A 94 -4.58 -20.54 8.03
N LEU A 95 -3.85 -20.76 9.12
CA LEU A 95 -4.22 -20.25 10.45
C LEU A 95 -3.28 -19.15 10.95
N PHE A 96 -2.16 -18.96 10.26
CA PHE A 96 -1.13 -18.02 10.66
C PHE A 96 -0.53 -17.31 9.45
N VAL A 97 -0.38 -16.00 9.56
CA VAL A 97 0.35 -15.19 8.58
C VAL A 97 1.19 -14.14 9.30
N GLU A 98 2.37 -13.88 8.74
CA GLU A 98 3.27 -12.82 9.20
C GLU A 98 3.67 -11.93 8.03
N PHE A 99 3.75 -10.63 8.29
CA PHE A 99 4.35 -9.65 7.40
C PHE A 99 5.49 -8.95 8.11
N VAL A 100 6.46 -8.49 7.35
CA VAL A 100 7.63 -7.78 7.86
C VAL A 100 7.81 -6.46 7.13
N SER A 101 8.03 -5.41 7.91
CA SER A 101 8.28 -4.06 7.40
C SER A 101 9.59 -3.53 8.00
N PRO A 102 10.59 -3.15 7.19
CA PRO A 102 11.75 -2.43 7.68
C PRO A 102 11.33 -1.10 8.31
N LEU A 103 11.85 -0.80 9.50
CA LEU A 103 11.56 0.46 10.17
C LEU A 103 12.33 1.61 9.52
N ARG A 104 11.67 2.77 9.42
CA ARG A 104 12.35 4.02 9.11
C ARG A 104 13.40 4.35 10.17
N SER A 105 14.41 5.14 9.78
CA SER A 105 15.55 5.49 10.62
C SER A 105 15.15 6.05 12.00
N ASN A 106 14.12 6.89 12.05
CA ASN A 106 13.59 7.48 13.28
C ASN A 106 12.92 6.47 14.24
N TYR A 107 12.54 5.29 13.75
CA TYR A 107 11.98 4.18 14.54
C TYR A 107 12.90 2.95 14.59
N ALA A 108 14.09 3.00 13.98
CA ALA A 108 14.97 1.83 13.85
C ALA A 108 15.41 1.23 15.19
N SER A 109 15.41 2.03 16.27
CA SER A 109 15.72 1.59 17.63
C SER A 109 14.51 1.00 18.38
N CYS A 110 13.31 1.03 17.81
CA CYS A 110 12.10 0.59 18.50
C CYS A 110 12.16 -0.88 18.90
N VAL A 111 11.94 -1.14 20.19
CA VAL A 111 11.63 -2.46 20.73
C VAL A 111 10.34 -2.35 21.54
N GLY A 112 9.35 -3.13 21.17
CA GLY A 112 8.03 -3.09 21.80
C GLY A 112 7.02 -3.94 21.04
N GLN A 113 5.77 -3.93 21.51
CA GLN A 113 4.69 -4.66 20.85
C GLN A 113 3.33 -4.04 21.15
N THR A 114 2.30 -4.42 20.40
CA THR A 114 0.93 -4.01 20.70
C THR A 114 0.48 -4.48 22.09
N GLN A 115 -0.18 -3.58 22.81
CA GLN A 115 -0.82 -3.83 24.10
C GLN A 115 -2.29 -4.15 23.82
N GLY A 116 -2.78 -5.28 24.31
CA GLY A 116 -4.23 -5.53 24.29
C GLY A 116 -4.59 -7.01 24.21
N GLN A 117 -5.48 -7.43 25.11
CA GLN A 117 -6.20 -8.70 25.02
C GLN A 117 -7.40 -8.62 24.06
N GLU A 118 -7.80 -7.42 23.64
CA GLU A 118 -9.04 -7.18 22.88
C GLU A 118 -9.03 -7.83 21.49
N HIS A 119 -7.86 -7.93 20.86
CA HIS A 119 -7.67 -8.58 19.57
C HIS A 119 -6.53 -9.60 19.66
N PRO A 120 -6.72 -10.71 20.40
CA PRO A 120 -5.63 -11.62 20.75
C PRO A 120 -5.01 -12.30 19.52
N PHE A 121 -5.78 -12.41 18.44
CA PHE A 121 -5.38 -12.93 17.15
C PHE A 121 -4.44 -12.00 16.38
N TYR A 122 -4.34 -10.72 16.75
CA TYR A 122 -3.54 -9.73 16.05
C TYR A 122 -2.42 -9.21 16.94
N ASN A 123 -1.20 -9.10 16.40
CA ASN A 123 -0.09 -8.52 17.12
C ASN A 123 0.91 -7.82 16.18
N VAL A 124 1.42 -6.67 16.61
CA VAL A 124 2.60 -6.04 15.99
C VAL A 124 3.76 -6.10 16.96
N GLN A 125 4.89 -6.65 16.51
CA GLN A 125 6.13 -6.68 17.28
C GLN A 125 7.21 -5.85 16.60
N PHE A 126 7.85 -4.95 17.34
CA PHE A 126 8.99 -4.16 16.90
C PHE A 126 10.26 -4.75 17.49
N LYS A 127 11.20 -5.15 16.64
CA LYS A 127 12.53 -5.65 17.03
C LYS A 127 13.47 -5.67 15.83
N ASN A 128 14.77 -5.61 16.07
CA ASN A 128 15.79 -5.81 15.03
C ASN A 128 15.58 -4.89 13.80
N LYS A 129 15.25 -3.61 14.03
CA LYS A 129 14.96 -2.60 13.00
C LYS A 129 13.77 -2.96 12.08
N LYS A 130 12.87 -3.82 12.54
CA LYS A 130 11.71 -4.33 11.77
C LYS A 130 10.44 -4.31 12.63
N ALA A 131 9.30 -4.09 11.98
CA ALA A 131 7.98 -4.41 12.51
C ALA A 131 7.49 -5.73 11.92
N TYR A 132 6.95 -6.60 12.76
CA TYR A 132 6.36 -7.89 12.40
C TYR A 132 4.87 -7.85 12.71
N PHE A 133 4.05 -7.97 11.68
CA PHE A 133 2.59 -7.99 11.80
C PHE A 133 2.11 -9.42 11.71
N ARG A 134 1.38 -9.89 12.71
CA ARG A 134 0.96 -11.28 12.82
C ARG A 134 -0.55 -11.36 12.97
N VAL A 135 -1.16 -12.23 12.17
CA VAL A 135 -2.52 -12.72 12.38
C VAL A 135 -2.42 -14.21 12.70
N ASP A 136 -2.90 -14.58 13.88
CA ASP A 136 -2.89 -15.94 14.40
C ASP A 136 -4.31 -16.35 14.80
N LEU A 137 -4.99 -17.03 13.88
CA LEU A 137 -6.38 -17.47 14.05
C LEU A 137 -6.51 -18.53 15.15
N ARG A 138 -5.44 -19.23 15.53
CA ARG A 138 -5.48 -20.19 16.66
C ARG A 138 -5.86 -19.55 18.00
N LYS A 139 -5.82 -18.22 18.08
CA LYS A 139 -6.22 -17.42 19.25
C LYS A 139 -7.65 -16.87 19.15
N VAL A 140 -8.37 -17.18 18.08
CA VAL A 140 -9.80 -16.90 17.94
C VAL A 140 -10.56 -18.16 18.35
N ASN A 141 -11.55 -18.00 19.22
CA ASN A 141 -12.44 -19.08 19.62
C ASN A 141 -13.60 -19.18 18.62
N ALA A 142 -13.39 -19.98 17.58
CA ALA A 142 -14.38 -20.24 16.53
C ALA A 142 -14.27 -21.71 16.06
N PRO A 143 -15.40 -22.37 15.75
CA PRO A 143 -15.41 -23.80 15.42
C PRO A 143 -14.68 -24.11 14.11
N ALA A 144 -14.92 -23.32 13.05
CA ALA A 144 -14.14 -23.39 11.82
C ALA A 144 -13.57 -22.01 11.45
N GLN A 145 -12.30 -21.97 11.05
CA GLN A 145 -11.64 -20.72 10.64
C GLN A 145 -10.45 -20.95 9.73
N LEU A 146 -10.29 -20.08 8.73
CA LEU A 146 -9.13 -20.09 7.83
C LEU A 146 -8.90 -18.76 7.14
N ILE A 147 -7.63 -18.43 6.93
CA ILE A 147 -7.17 -17.33 6.09
C ILE A 147 -7.51 -17.68 4.63
N THR A 148 -8.40 -16.91 4.04
CA THR A 148 -8.86 -17.04 2.65
C THR A 148 -7.99 -16.21 1.71
N TYR A 149 -7.43 -15.09 2.18
CA TYR A 149 -6.57 -14.23 1.38
C TYR A 149 -5.52 -13.50 2.24
N LYS A 150 -4.31 -13.37 1.70
CA LYS A 150 -3.19 -12.64 2.32
C LYS A 150 -2.32 -12.01 1.24
N SER A 151 -2.07 -10.71 1.33
CA SER A 151 -1.23 -9.99 0.36
C SER A 151 -0.72 -8.67 0.95
N VAL A 152 0.18 -8.01 0.24
CA VAL A 152 0.56 -6.62 0.50
C VAL A 152 -0.17 -5.73 -0.49
N VAL A 153 -1.03 -4.84 0.01
CA VAL A 153 -1.83 -3.91 -0.82
C VAL A 153 -1.44 -2.49 -0.46
N ALA A 154 -1.02 -1.68 -1.44
CA ALA A 154 -0.53 -0.31 -1.22
C ALA A 154 0.52 -0.22 -0.08
N SER A 155 1.50 -1.13 -0.07
CA SER A 155 2.54 -1.27 0.96
C SER A 155 2.05 -1.66 2.37
N ARG A 156 0.82 -2.12 2.52
CA ARG A 156 0.22 -2.53 3.80
C ARG A 156 -0.01 -4.04 3.89
N PRO A 157 0.20 -4.66 5.06
CA PRO A 157 -0.32 -6.00 5.35
C PRO A 157 -1.84 -6.03 5.16
N TYR A 158 -2.34 -6.97 4.36
CA TYR A 158 -3.77 -7.22 4.17
C TYR A 158 -4.06 -8.71 4.39
N VAL A 159 -5.02 -9.01 5.28
CA VAL A 159 -5.43 -10.38 5.61
C VAL A 159 -6.94 -10.47 5.64
N ARG A 160 -7.46 -11.55 5.08
CA ARG A 160 -8.87 -11.90 5.15
C ARG A 160 -9.01 -13.35 5.59
N TRP A 161 -9.99 -13.60 6.45
CA TRP A 161 -10.31 -14.94 6.92
C TRP A 161 -11.81 -15.11 7.05
N ALA A 162 -12.25 -16.36 6.93
CA ALA A 162 -13.62 -16.76 7.17
C ALA A 162 -13.69 -17.51 8.49
N ILE A 163 -14.83 -17.36 9.17
CA ILE A 163 -15.29 -18.19 10.28
C ILE A 163 -16.61 -18.83 9.84
N ALA A 164 -16.81 -20.09 10.20
CA ALA A 164 -18.09 -20.79 10.04
C ALA A 164 -18.40 -21.58 11.33
N ASP A 165 -19.68 -21.89 11.53
CA ASP A 165 -20.23 -22.71 12.63
C ASP A 165 -19.82 -24.19 12.58
#